data_AF-A0A5C6A352-F1
#
_entry.id   AF-A0A5C6A352-F1
#
_cell.length_a   1.000
_cell.length_b   1.000
_cell.length_c   1.000
_cell.angle_alpha   90.00
_cell.angle_beta   90.00
_cell.angle_gamma   90.00
#
_symmetry.space_group_name_H-M   'P 1'
#
loop_
_entity.id
_entity.type
_entity.pdbx_description
1 polymer ?
#
loop_
_entity_poly.entity_id
_entity_poly.type
_entity_poly.pdbx_seq_one_letter_code
_entity_poly.pdbx_strand_id
1 'polypeptide(L)'
;MSRGISGLISRVRSRGFLFLVGIAFNRVVPPWLFRFQVFRIYRLKPPKSGDVQDEYQSDHVFQIAKADEIDDAARVTASMPPPDAVAWIAKNNSDTIGGLWLASTCFNEPELGLRFQLSDNTRWLYSARVARSHRRRGVYRSLLAAVLNSDSEKQFAAAINPLNLASARAHRSFVDQELGRYAVARFLGMSICLSARGIKPNRRISWRCGFDPIVISIACDER
;
A
#
# COMPACT_ATOMS: atom_id res chain seq x y z
N MET A 1 4.56 7.76 -45.16
CA MET A 1 3.96 6.94 -44.08
C MET A 1 4.42 7.49 -42.73
N SER A 2 3.60 8.33 -42.08
CA SER A 2 3.88 8.87 -40.74
C SER A 2 2.78 8.41 -39.79
N ARG A 3 3.04 7.36 -39.01
CA ARG A 3 2.13 6.88 -37.96
C ARG A 3 2.54 7.48 -36.61
N GLY A 4 1.80 8.51 -36.19
CA GLY A 4 1.12 8.54 -34.89
C GLY A 4 1.97 8.67 -33.61
N ILE A 5 2.64 9.80 -33.40
CA ILE A 5 3.14 10.21 -32.08
C ILE A 5 2.00 10.81 -31.21
N SER A 6 0.92 11.31 -31.81
CA SER A 6 -0.21 11.95 -31.12
C SER A 6 -1.08 10.99 -30.27
N GLY A 7 -1.13 9.70 -30.61
CA GLY A 7 -1.94 8.71 -29.89
C GLY A 7 -1.35 8.22 -28.55
N LEU A 8 -0.04 8.38 -28.36
CA LEU A 8 0.64 8.03 -27.11
C LEU A 8 0.48 9.14 -26.05
N ILE A 9 0.50 10.40 -26.49
CA ILE A 9 0.36 11.57 -25.60
C ILE A 9 -1.06 11.68 -25.03
N SER A 10 -2.09 11.35 -25.82
CA SER A 10 -3.50 11.38 -25.35
C SER A 10 -3.81 10.31 -24.30
N ARG A 11 -3.20 9.11 -24.42
CA ARG A 11 -3.38 8.00 -23.46
C ARG A 11 -2.71 8.23 -22.11
N VAL A 12 -1.62 9.00 -22.08
CA VAL A 12 -0.92 9.34 -20.83
C VAL A 12 -1.69 10.41 -20.06
N ARG A 13 -2.27 11.41 -20.75
CA ARG A 13 -3.02 12.51 -20.12
C ARG A 13 -4.39 12.06 -19.62
N SER A 14 -5.08 11.15 -20.32
CA SER A 14 -6.41 10.65 -19.91
C SER A 14 -6.38 9.83 -18.62
N ARG A 15 -5.29 9.08 -18.36
CA ARG A 15 -5.16 8.27 -17.14
C ARG A 15 -5.06 9.13 -15.87
N GLY A 16 -4.35 10.25 -15.92
CA GLY A 16 -4.26 11.18 -14.80
C GLY A 16 -5.61 11.84 -14.47
N PHE A 17 -6.37 12.21 -15.51
CA PHE A 17 -7.70 12.78 -15.36
C PHE A 17 -8.71 11.81 -14.73
N LEU A 18 -8.76 10.55 -15.20
CA LEU A 18 -9.66 9.53 -14.63
C LEU A 18 -9.36 9.25 -13.15
N PHE A 19 -8.09 9.26 -12.76
CA PHE A 19 -7.71 9.11 -11.34
C PHE A 19 -8.22 10.27 -10.49
N LEU A 20 -8.11 11.51 -10.98
CA LEU A 20 -8.64 12.69 -10.28
C LEU A 20 -10.16 12.66 -10.16
N VAL A 21 -10.87 12.27 -11.23
CA VAL A 21 -12.33 12.06 -11.20
C VAL A 21 -12.69 10.98 -10.20
N GLY A 22 -11.96 9.86 -10.17
CA GLY A 22 -12.16 8.79 -9.19
C GLY A 22 -11.97 9.27 -7.75
N ILE A 23 -10.95 10.09 -7.48
CA ILE A 23 -10.76 10.71 -6.15
C ILE A 23 -11.94 11.62 -5.79
N ALA A 24 -12.36 12.49 -6.71
CA ALA A 24 -13.46 13.41 -6.47
C ALA A 24 -14.77 12.65 -6.21
N PHE A 25 -15.07 11.63 -7.00
CA PHE A 25 -16.22 10.77 -6.82
C PHE A 25 -16.19 10.04 -5.47
N ASN A 26 -15.06 9.45 -5.10
CA ASN A 26 -14.90 8.77 -3.80
C ASN A 26 -15.01 9.73 -2.60
N ARG A 27 -14.74 11.03 -2.79
CA ARG A 27 -14.95 12.05 -1.74
C ARG A 27 -16.41 12.42 -1.55
N VAL A 28 -17.18 12.48 -2.63
CA VAL A 28 -18.60 12.90 -2.59
C VAL A 28 -19.51 11.73 -2.23
N VAL A 29 -19.20 10.54 -2.76
CA VAL A 29 -20.01 9.36 -2.53
C VAL A 29 -19.59 8.71 -1.20
N PRO A 30 -20.51 8.45 -0.27
CA PRO A 30 -20.18 7.77 0.97
C PRO A 30 -19.67 6.33 0.74
N PRO A 31 -18.77 5.80 1.60
CA PRO A 31 -18.23 4.45 1.44
C PRO A 31 -19.28 3.33 1.45
N TRP A 32 -20.38 3.53 2.17
CA TRP A 32 -21.48 2.57 2.24
C TRP A 32 -22.30 2.49 0.94
N LEU A 33 -22.31 3.56 0.13
CA LEU A 33 -23.07 3.63 -1.12
C LEU A 33 -22.28 3.00 -2.26
N PHE A 34 -21.07 3.50 -2.51
CA PHE A 34 -20.20 2.94 -3.54
C PHE A 34 -18.72 3.15 -3.23
N ARG A 35 -17.91 2.12 -3.47
CA ARG A 35 -16.44 2.21 -3.53
C ARG A 35 -15.92 1.35 -4.65
N PHE A 36 -14.89 1.81 -5.35
CA PHE A 36 -14.19 1.02 -6.35
C PHE A 36 -12.70 1.23 -6.23
N GLN A 37 -11.94 0.14 -6.18
CA GLN A 37 -10.49 0.20 -6.17
C GLN A 37 -9.90 -0.93 -7.02
N VAL A 38 -8.78 -0.61 -7.65
CA VAL A 38 -7.95 -1.55 -8.40
C VAL A 38 -6.58 -1.56 -7.75
N PHE A 39 -6.06 -2.75 -7.54
CA PHE A 39 -4.76 -2.95 -6.93
C PHE A 39 -3.98 -4.04 -7.62
N ARG A 40 -2.66 -3.90 -7.52
CA ARG A 40 -1.71 -4.96 -7.81
C ARG A 40 -0.98 -5.27 -6.52
N ILE A 41 -0.89 -6.55 -6.21
CA ILE A 41 -0.21 -7.03 -5.03
C ILE A 41 1.19 -7.43 -5.45
N TYR A 42 2.17 -6.88 -4.75
CA TYR A 42 3.58 -7.14 -5.00
C TYR A 42 4.23 -7.75 -3.77
N ARG A 43 5.13 -8.69 -4.02
CA ARG A 43 6.19 -9.02 -3.07
C ARG A 43 7.25 -7.94 -3.18
N LEU A 44 7.67 -7.42 -2.03
CA LEU A 44 8.72 -6.43 -1.91
C LEU A 44 10.02 -7.12 -1.52
N LYS A 45 11.13 -6.55 -1.99
CA LYS A 45 12.50 -6.96 -1.63
C LYS A 45 13.27 -5.78 -1.05
N PRO A 46 14.24 -6.05 -0.18
CA PRO A 46 15.19 -5.04 0.23
C PRO A 46 15.88 -4.40 -0.99
N PRO A 47 16.20 -3.10 -0.93
CA PRO A 47 16.99 -2.46 -1.99
C PRO A 47 18.38 -3.07 -2.03
N LYS A 48 19.04 -3.05 -3.20
CA LYS A 48 20.44 -3.50 -3.27
C LYS A 48 21.33 -2.51 -2.53
N SER A 49 22.38 -2.99 -1.88
CA SER A 49 23.39 -2.14 -1.24
C SER A 49 23.89 -1.09 -2.24
N GLY A 50 23.86 0.19 -1.84
CA GLY A 50 24.20 1.34 -2.69
C GLY A 50 22.99 2.09 -3.28
N ASP A 51 21.84 1.44 -3.52
CA ASP A 51 20.67 2.09 -4.17
C ASP A 51 20.05 3.22 -3.34
N VAL A 52 20.31 3.24 -2.03
CA VAL A 52 19.71 4.18 -1.06
C VAL A 52 20.74 5.18 -0.51
N GLN A 53 22.05 4.92 -0.68
CA GLN A 53 23.12 5.69 -0.03
C GLN A 53 23.44 7.03 -0.73
N ASP A 54 23.18 7.17 -2.02
CA ASP A 54 23.74 8.29 -2.80
C ASP A 54 23.00 9.63 -2.68
N GLU A 55 21.88 9.72 -1.97
CA GLU A 55 21.06 10.94 -2.00
C GLU A 55 20.97 11.69 -0.66
N TYR A 56 21.60 11.21 0.44
CA TYR A 56 21.18 11.65 1.77
C TYR A 56 22.28 11.93 2.81
N GLN A 57 22.42 13.20 3.17
CA GLN A 57 22.98 13.71 4.43
C GLN A 57 21.81 14.08 5.36
N SER A 58 21.36 13.22 6.27
CA SER A 58 20.27 13.63 7.18
C SER A 58 20.35 13.08 8.59
N ASP A 59 19.99 13.94 9.53
CA ASP A 59 19.69 13.67 10.94
C ASP A 59 18.40 12.85 11.16
N HIS A 60 18.02 12.00 10.18
CA HIS A 60 16.80 11.21 10.25
C HIS A 60 17.07 9.84 10.85
N VAL A 61 16.25 9.47 11.85
CA VAL A 61 16.30 8.16 12.50
C VAL A 61 15.07 7.35 12.08
N PHE A 62 15.30 6.10 11.67
CA PHE A 62 14.24 5.17 11.29
C PHE A 62 14.20 4.03 12.31
N GLN A 63 13.07 3.84 12.96
CA GLN A 63 12.95 2.85 14.04
C GLN A 63 11.52 2.29 14.12
N ILE A 64 11.39 1.17 14.82
CA ILE A 64 10.10 0.66 15.28
C ILE A 64 9.55 1.64 16.32
N ALA A 65 8.27 2.00 16.19
CA ALA A 65 7.59 2.87 17.13
C ALA A 65 7.45 2.17 18.49
N LYS A 66 7.83 2.88 19.55
CA LYS A 66 7.55 2.49 20.93
C LYS A 66 6.07 2.72 21.26
N ALA A 67 5.61 2.18 22.39
CA ALA A 67 4.21 2.28 22.82
C ALA A 67 3.72 3.75 22.92
N ASP A 68 4.57 4.66 23.40
CA ASP A 68 4.31 6.10 23.49
C ASP A 68 4.39 6.84 22.14
N GLU A 69 4.94 6.21 21.10
CA GLU A 69 5.10 6.77 19.75
C GLU A 69 4.00 6.28 18.77
N ILE A 70 3.14 5.36 19.20
CA ILE A 70 2.05 4.80 18.39
C ILE A 70 1.06 5.89 17.96
N ASP A 71 0.71 6.80 18.87
CA ASP A 71 -0.21 7.91 18.58
C ASP A 71 0.40 8.89 17.58
N ASP A 72 1.71 9.10 17.63
CA ASP A 72 2.45 9.91 16.66
C ASP A 72 2.41 9.26 15.27
N ALA A 73 2.67 7.96 15.18
CA ALA A 73 2.59 7.21 13.94
C ALA A 73 1.17 7.26 13.35
N ALA A 74 0.15 7.07 14.18
CA ALA A 74 -1.26 7.13 13.79
C ALA A 74 -1.64 8.53 13.28
N ARG A 75 -1.20 9.60 13.98
CA ARG A 75 -1.41 10.99 13.58
C ARG A 75 -0.80 11.30 12.22
N VAL A 76 0.46 10.92 12.00
CA VAL A 76 1.17 11.21 10.74
C VAL A 76 0.60 10.42 9.57
N THR A 77 0.21 9.16 9.81
CA THR A 77 -0.38 8.29 8.77
C THR A 77 -1.85 8.56 8.52
N ALA A 78 -2.56 9.18 9.48
CA ALA A 78 -4.02 9.27 9.51
C ALA A 78 -4.65 7.86 9.39
N SER A 79 -4.14 6.91 10.16
CA SER A 79 -4.58 5.51 10.16
C SER A 79 -4.58 4.98 11.58
N MET A 80 -5.67 4.30 11.97
CA MET A 80 -5.71 3.52 13.21
C MET A 80 -5.14 2.13 12.93
N PRO A 81 -4.25 1.61 13.80
CA PRO A 81 -3.71 0.28 13.59
C PRO A 81 -4.71 -0.83 13.92
N PRO A 82 -4.70 -1.96 13.20
CA PRO A 82 -5.24 -3.20 13.74
C PRO A 82 -4.42 -3.67 14.96
N PRO A 83 -4.99 -4.53 15.82
CA PRO A 83 -4.36 -4.94 17.08
C PRO A 83 -2.97 -5.59 16.94
N ASP A 84 -2.67 -6.23 15.81
CA ASP A 84 -1.41 -6.94 15.53
C ASP A 84 -0.43 -6.12 14.68
N ALA A 85 -0.67 -4.81 14.53
CA ALA A 85 0.13 -3.97 13.67
C ALA A 85 1.43 -3.52 14.34
N VAL A 86 2.50 -3.48 13.55
CA VAL A 86 3.76 -2.85 13.93
C VAL A 86 3.92 -1.55 13.16
N ALA A 87 4.17 -0.46 13.87
CA ALA A 87 4.52 0.83 13.29
C ALA A 87 6.04 0.99 13.19
N TRP A 88 6.47 1.54 12.06
CA TRP A 88 7.78 2.11 11.85
C TRP A 88 7.65 3.61 11.65
N ILE A 89 8.54 4.37 12.26
CA ILE A 89 8.54 5.83 12.19
C ILE A 89 9.85 6.36 11.64
N ALA A 90 9.75 7.52 10.98
CA ALA A 90 10.89 8.35 10.64
C ALA A 90 10.86 9.58 11.53
N LYS A 91 11.94 9.82 12.25
CA LYS A 91 12.14 10.99 13.11
C LYS A 91 13.14 11.95 12.52
N ASN A 92 12.94 13.24 12.77
CA ASN A 92 13.93 14.29 12.54
C ASN A 92 14.08 15.04 13.87
N ASN A 93 15.24 14.91 14.51
CA ASN A 93 15.40 15.21 15.93
C ASN A 93 14.37 14.41 16.77
N SER A 94 13.49 15.11 17.49
CA SER A 94 12.42 14.50 18.30
C SER A 94 11.09 14.35 17.57
N ASP A 95 10.93 14.97 16.40
CA ASP A 95 9.65 15.04 15.70
C ASP A 95 9.42 13.82 14.80
N THR A 96 8.26 13.17 14.95
CA THR A 96 7.81 12.12 14.03
C THR A 96 7.36 12.74 12.70
N ILE A 97 8.14 12.54 11.64
CA ILE A 97 7.93 13.11 10.30
C ILE A 97 7.40 12.09 9.29
N GLY A 98 7.38 10.81 9.62
CA GLY A 98 6.86 9.76 8.77
C GLY A 98 6.42 8.54 9.56
N GLY A 99 5.51 7.76 9.00
CA GLY A 99 5.03 6.51 9.57
C GLY A 99 4.72 5.48 8.48
N LEU A 100 4.92 4.21 8.80
CA LEU A 100 4.62 3.05 7.99
C LEU A 100 4.09 1.93 8.89
N TRP A 101 3.01 1.28 8.47
CA TRP A 101 2.38 0.22 9.24
C TRP A 101 2.44 -1.13 8.53
N LEU A 102 2.69 -2.17 9.33
CA LEU A 102 2.73 -3.57 8.91
C LEU A 102 1.71 -4.38 9.70
N ALA A 103 0.89 -5.17 9.01
CA ALA A 103 0.06 -6.20 9.66
C ALA A 103 0.75 -7.58 9.56
N SER A 104 0.52 -8.45 10.55
CA SER A 104 1.25 -9.73 10.67
C SER A 104 0.37 -10.95 10.42
N THR A 105 -0.91 -10.89 10.77
CA THR A 105 -1.84 -12.02 10.65
C THR A 105 -2.90 -11.77 9.59
N CYS A 106 -3.52 -10.59 9.62
CA CYS A 106 -4.51 -10.19 8.65
C CYS A 106 -4.60 -8.68 8.48
N PHE A 107 -5.12 -8.23 7.35
CA PHE A 107 -5.47 -6.83 7.14
C PHE A 107 -6.92 -6.73 6.65
N ASN A 108 -7.74 -5.93 7.33
CA ASN A 108 -9.13 -5.70 6.95
C ASN A 108 -9.23 -4.38 6.16
N GLU A 109 -9.91 -4.44 5.02
CA GLU A 109 -10.25 -3.26 4.21
C GLU A 109 -11.78 -3.14 4.18
N PRO A 110 -12.37 -2.63 5.30
CA PRO A 110 -13.81 -2.67 5.53
C PRO A 110 -14.58 -1.81 4.53
N GLU A 111 -13.97 -0.77 3.95
CA GLU A 111 -14.61 0.03 2.91
C GLU A 111 -14.91 -0.79 1.65
N LEU A 112 -14.09 -1.81 1.36
CA LEU A 112 -14.25 -2.68 0.20
C LEU A 112 -14.81 -4.06 0.54
N GLY A 113 -15.05 -4.35 1.82
CA GLY A 113 -15.48 -5.67 2.27
C GLY A 113 -14.45 -6.76 1.96
N LEU A 114 -13.16 -6.43 2.05
CA LEU A 114 -12.05 -7.36 1.85
C LEU A 114 -11.33 -7.67 3.16
N ARG A 115 -10.79 -8.88 3.25
CA ARG A 115 -9.80 -9.28 4.26
C ARG A 115 -8.63 -9.94 3.55
N PHE A 116 -7.42 -9.52 3.89
CA PHE A 116 -6.19 -10.19 3.48
C PHE A 116 -5.75 -11.10 4.62
N GLN A 117 -5.70 -12.39 4.37
CA GLN A 117 -5.17 -13.37 5.31
C GLN A 117 -3.70 -13.61 4.96
N LEU A 118 -2.80 -13.45 5.92
CA LEU A 118 -1.36 -13.53 5.72
C LEU A 118 -0.85 -14.88 6.23
N SER A 119 0.17 -15.44 5.58
CA SER A 119 0.97 -16.52 6.16
C SER A 119 1.87 -15.99 7.28
N ASP A 120 2.34 -16.88 8.17
CA ASP A 120 3.18 -16.51 9.32
C ASP A 120 4.50 -15.81 8.93
N ASN A 121 4.97 -16.08 7.71
CA ASN A 121 6.18 -15.51 7.13
C ASN A 121 5.91 -14.25 6.28
N THR A 122 4.66 -13.79 6.18
CA THR A 122 4.31 -12.58 5.43
C THR A 122 4.04 -11.40 6.36
N ARG A 123 4.47 -10.21 5.96
CA ARG A 123 4.10 -8.92 6.56
C ARG A 123 3.44 -8.04 5.50
N TRP A 124 2.34 -7.40 5.87
CA TRP A 124 1.53 -6.62 4.95
C TRP A 124 1.67 -5.12 5.20
N LEU A 125 2.26 -4.40 4.26
CA LEU A 125 2.36 -2.95 4.29
C LEU A 125 1.03 -2.34 3.80
N TYR A 126 0.28 -1.73 4.70
CA TYR A 126 -1.06 -1.19 4.38
C TYR A 126 -1.19 0.32 4.47
N SER A 127 -0.34 1.01 5.24
CA SER A 127 -0.38 2.47 5.35
C SER A 127 1.02 3.03 5.49
N ALA A 128 1.31 4.09 4.73
CA ALA A 128 2.59 4.77 4.75
C ALA A 128 2.41 6.24 4.38
N ARG A 129 3.01 7.14 5.17
CA ARG A 129 2.92 8.57 4.92
C ARG A 129 4.12 9.31 5.48
N VAL A 130 4.58 10.31 4.74
CA VAL A 130 5.54 11.32 5.19
C VAL A 130 4.84 12.67 5.27
N ALA A 131 5.15 13.42 6.33
CA ALA A 131 4.71 14.78 6.57
C ALA A 131 5.00 15.67 5.36
N ARG A 132 4.07 16.56 5.00
CA ARG A 132 4.12 17.31 3.74
C ARG A 132 5.42 18.13 3.60
N SER A 133 5.92 18.70 4.68
CA SER A 133 7.17 19.47 4.76
C SER A 133 8.44 18.65 4.49
N HIS A 134 8.36 17.32 4.59
CA HIS A 134 9.49 16.39 4.46
C HIS A 134 9.39 15.47 3.23
N ARG A 135 8.39 15.69 2.36
CA ARG A 135 8.23 14.90 1.12
C ARG A 135 9.29 15.26 0.08
N ARG A 136 9.54 14.32 -0.84
CA ARG A 136 10.53 14.44 -1.93
C ARG A 136 11.99 14.61 -1.47
N ARG A 137 12.25 14.29 -0.21
CA ARG A 137 13.59 14.23 0.36
C ARG A 137 13.96 12.77 0.66
N GLY A 138 13.63 11.79 -0.16
CA GLY A 138 14.00 10.38 0.13
C GLY A 138 13.42 9.70 1.40
N VAL A 139 12.85 10.41 2.39
CA VAL A 139 12.45 9.88 3.72
C VAL A 139 11.61 8.62 3.61
N TYR A 140 10.62 8.60 2.71
CA TYR A 140 9.78 7.44 2.50
C TYR A 140 10.57 6.22 1.97
N ARG A 141 11.50 6.45 1.04
CA ARG A 141 12.34 5.42 0.45
C ARG A 141 13.27 4.83 1.51
N SER A 142 13.87 5.66 2.34
CA SER A 142 14.74 5.23 3.45
C SER A 142 13.97 4.51 4.54
N LEU A 143 12.78 5.00 4.91
CA LEU A 143 11.89 4.31 5.86
C LEU A 143 11.49 2.93 5.34
N LEU A 144 11.07 2.83 4.07
CA LEU A 144 10.73 1.56 3.46
C LEU A 144 11.95 0.62 3.37
N ALA A 145 13.13 1.15 3.04
CA ALA A 145 14.36 0.37 3.04
C ALA A 145 14.71 -0.18 4.42
N ALA A 146 14.60 0.63 5.48
CA ALA A 146 14.85 0.20 6.85
C ALA A 146 13.89 -0.93 7.26
N VAL A 147 12.61 -0.79 6.95
CA VAL A 147 11.59 -1.83 7.17
C VAL A 147 11.93 -3.12 6.44
N LEU A 148 12.24 -3.05 5.15
CA LEU A 148 12.50 -4.27 4.37
C LEU A 148 13.79 -4.97 4.78
N ASN A 149 14.76 -4.25 5.36
CA ASN A 149 15.99 -4.82 5.89
C ASN A 149 15.89 -5.28 7.35
N SER A 150 14.78 -5.01 8.05
CA SER A 150 14.70 -5.26 9.49
C SER A 150 14.59 -6.73 9.85
N ASP A 151 14.07 -7.55 8.93
CA ASP A 151 13.77 -8.96 9.17
C ASP A 151 13.95 -9.73 7.85
N SER A 152 15.07 -10.43 7.72
CA SER A 152 15.42 -11.19 6.51
C SER A 152 14.64 -12.49 6.37
N GLU A 153 13.99 -12.96 7.44
CA GLU A 153 13.18 -14.20 7.42
C GLU A 153 11.75 -13.93 6.96
N LYS A 154 11.31 -12.66 7.02
CA LYS A 154 9.96 -12.28 6.61
C LYS A 154 9.91 -11.76 5.18
N GLN A 155 8.82 -12.11 4.51
CA GLN A 155 8.47 -11.62 3.19
C GLN A 155 7.49 -10.47 3.34
N PHE A 156 7.75 -9.37 2.63
CA PHE A 156 6.90 -8.19 2.68
C PHE A 156 6.01 -8.13 1.45
N ALA A 157 4.74 -7.80 1.64
CA ALA A 157 3.77 -7.63 0.57
C ALA A 157 3.00 -6.33 0.72
N ALA A 158 2.58 -5.75 -0.41
CA ALA A 158 1.78 -4.53 -0.43
C ALA A 158 0.81 -4.53 -1.61
N ALA A 159 -0.39 -3.98 -1.41
CA ALA A 159 -1.31 -3.63 -2.48
C ALA A 159 -1.04 -2.20 -2.95
N ILE A 160 -0.66 -2.05 -4.21
CA ILE A 160 -0.37 -0.75 -4.82
C ILE A 160 -1.41 -0.46 -5.90
N ASN A 161 -2.11 0.66 -5.76
CA ASN A 161 -3.06 1.12 -6.77
C ASN A 161 -2.28 1.60 -8.01
N PRO A 162 -2.43 0.96 -9.19
CA PRO A 162 -1.67 1.32 -10.39
C PRO A 162 -2.02 2.71 -10.92
N LEU A 163 -3.15 3.30 -10.51
CA LEU A 163 -3.55 4.66 -10.86
C LEU A 163 -2.84 5.71 -9.97
N ASN A 164 -2.35 5.33 -8.80
CA ASN A 164 -1.52 6.18 -7.95
C ASN A 164 -0.05 6.13 -8.41
N LEU A 165 0.26 6.90 -9.45
CA LEU A 165 1.59 6.93 -10.06
C LEU A 165 2.70 7.32 -9.08
N ALA A 166 2.40 8.14 -8.07
CA ALA A 166 3.37 8.52 -7.05
C ALA A 166 3.76 7.32 -6.18
N SER A 167 2.77 6.57 -5.67
CA SER A 167 3.01 5.34 -4.90
C SER A 167 3.69 4.27 -5.75
N ALA A 168 3.20 4.05 -6.98
CA ALA A 168 3.80 3.08 -7.90
C ALA A 168 5.27 3.40 -8.23
N ARG A 169 5.61 4.68 -8.42
CA ARG A 169 6.99 5.11 -8.63
C ARG A 169 7.85 4.90 -7.39
N ALA A 170 7.34 5.25 -6.22
CA ALA A 170 8.07 5.15 -4.96
C ALA A 170 8.41 3.71 -4.58
N HIS A 171 7.55 2.75 -4.93
CA HIS A 171 7.80 1.33 -4.68
C HIS A 171 8.61 0.63 -5.78
N ARG A 172 8.78 1.24 -6.96
CA ARG A 172 9.29 0.54 -8.15
C ARG A 172 10.63 -0.17 -7.92
N SER A 173 11.54 0.43 -7.16
CA SER A 173 12.86 -0.17 -6.84
C SER A 173 12.78 -1.32 -5.84
N PHE A 174 11.70 -1.41 -5.07
CA PHE A 174 11.48 -2.43 -4.04
C PHE A 174 10.61 -3.58 -4.52
N VAL A 175 9.97 -3.48 -5.69
CA VAL A 175 9.16 -4.59 -6.22
C VAL A 175 10.07 -5.73 -6.65
N ASP A 176 9.84 -6.90 -6.08
CA ASP A 176 10.45 -8.14 -6.53
C ASP A 176 9.62 -8.80 -7.64
N GLN A 177 8.37 -9.13 -7.31
CA GLN A 177 7.42 -9.76 -8.25
C GLN A 177 5.98 -9.33 -7.98
N GLU A 178 5.14 -9.36 -9.03
CA GLU A 178 3.69 -9.22 -8.92
C GLU A 178 3.09 -10.57 -8.49
N LEU A 179 2.52 -10.63 -7.29
CA LEU A 179 1.82 -11.82 -6.78
C LEU A 179 0.44 -11.98 -7.41
N GLY A 180 -0.20 -10.84 -7.74
CA GLY A 180 -1.46 -10.82 -8.46
C GLY A 180 -2.10 -9.46 -8.53
N ARG A 181 -3.33 -9.42 -9.03
CA ARG A 181 -4.11 -8.19 -9.19
C ARG A 181 -5.57 -8.42 -8.89
N TYR A 182 -6.23 -7.40 -8.36
CA TYR A 182 -7.66 -7.42 -8.16
C TYR A 182 -8.30 -6.07 -8.49
N ALA A 183 -9.55 -6.12 -8.90
CA ALA A 183 -10.46 -5.00 -8.96
C ALA A 183 -11.65 -5.34 -8.07
N VAL A 184 -11.96 -4.46 -7.14
CA VAL A 184 -13.06 -4.63 -6.19
C VAL A 184 -13.98 -3.44 -6.27
N ALA A 185 -15.27 -3.73 -6.37
CA ALA A 185 -16.35 -2.76 -6.25
C ALA A 185 -17.21 -3.13 -5.06
N ARG A 186 -17.64 -2.13 -4.29
CA ARG A 186 -18.69 -2.25 -3.30
C ARG A 186 -19.83 -1.34 -3.71
N PHE A 187 -21.06 -1.84 -3.66
CA PHE A 187 -22.28 -1.07 -3.92
C PHE A 187 -23.38 -1.55 -2.99
N LEU A 188 -23.98 -0.63 -2.21
CA LEU A 188 -25.10 -0.93 -1.28
C LEU A 188 -24.86 -2.18 -0.40
N GLY A 189 -23.67 -2.29 0.19
CA GLY A 189 -23.33 -3.41 1.07
C GLY A 189 -22.94 -4.73 0.37
N MET A 190 -23.07 -4.81 -0.96
CA MET A 190 -22.53 -5.91 -1.77
C MET A 190 -21.11 -5.58 -2.24
N SER A 191 -20.17 -6.49 -2.06
CA SER A 191 -18.83 -6.43 -2.64
C SER A 191 -18.65 -7.47 -3.73
N ILE A 192 -18.02 -7.06 -4.84
CA ILE A 192 -17.65 -7.89 -5.97
C ILE A 192 -16.14 -7.76 -6.18
N CYS A 193 -15.42 -8.86 -6.16
CA CYS A 193 -13.98 -8.94 -6.36
C CYS A 193 -13.65 -9.76 -7.61
N LEU A 194 -13.00 -9.11 -8.57
CA LEU A 194 -12.40 -9.73 -9.73
C LEU A 194 -10.90 -9.85 -9.50
N SER A 195 -10.35 -11.05 -9.63
CA SER A 195 -8.94 -11.33 -9.41
C SER A 195 -8.30 -11.95 -10.65
N ALA A 196 -6.99 -11.77 -10.78
CA ALA A 196 -6.18 -12.41 -11.80
C ALA A 196 -4.74 -12.60 -11.31
N ARG A 197 -4.03 -13.55 -11.93
CA ARG A 197 -2.62 -13.92 -11.69
C ARG A 197 -2.35 -14.35 -10.24
N GLY A 198 -2.31 -15.65 -9.96
CA GLY A 198 -1.85 -16.19 -8.67
C GLY A 198 -2.80 -16.02 -7.48
N ILE A 199 -3.49 -14.88 -7.39
CA ILE A 199 -4.40 -14.58 -6.28
C ILE A 199 -5.79 -15.16 -6.54
N LYS A 200 -6.29 -15.93 -5.58
CA LYS A 200 -7.64 -16.50 -5.59
C LYS A 200 -8.38 -16.08 -4.32
N PRO A 201 -9.41 -15.22 -4.41
CA PRO A 201 -10.26 -14.95 -3.27
C PRO A 201 -11.09 -16.20 -2.95
N ASN A 202 -11.47 -16.39 -1.69
CA ASN A 202 -12.34 -17.50 -1.28
C ASN A 202 -13.71 -17.46 -1.98
N ARG A 203 -14.19 -16.26 -2.33
CA ARG A 203 -15.43 -16.01 -3.07
C ARG A 203 -15.30 -14.74 -3.89
N ARG A 204 -16.12 -14.59 -4.94
CA ARG A 204 -16.12 -13.38 -5.77
C ARG A 204 -17.11 -12.32 -5.30
N ILE A 205 -18.15 -12.70 -4.57
CA ILE A 205 -19.22 -11.81 -4.15
C ILE A 205 -19.49 -12.02 -2.65
N SER A 206 -19.73 -10.93 -1.93
CA SER A 206 -20.24 -10.96 -0.55
C SER A 206 -21.35 -9.92 -0.38
N TRP A 207 -22.40 -10.29 0.35
CA TRP A 207 -23.54 -9.42 0.68
C TRP A 207 -23.45 -8.81 2.08
N ARG A 208 -22.45 -9.20 2.88
CA ARG A 208 -22.30 -8.81 4.29
C ARG A 208 -20.88 -8.31 4.55
N CYS A 209 -20.46 -7.26 3.86
CA CYS A 209 -19.08 -6.75 3.85
C CYS A 209 -18.43 -6.54 5.23
N GLY A 210 -19.21 -6.24 6.28
CA GLY A 210 -18.71 -6.04 7.64
C GLY A 210 -18.54 -7.33 8.47
N PHE A 211 -19.27 -8.40 8.14
CA PHE A 211 -19.31 -9.63 8.93
C PHE A 211 -18.73 -10.84 8.18
N ASP A 212 -18.80 -10.81 6.86
CA ASP A 212 -18.41 -11.90 5.98
C ASP A 212 -17.63 -11.35 4.77
N PRO A 213 -16.41 -10.82 4.99
CA PRO A 213 -15.62 -10.21 3.93
C PRO A 213 -15.18 -11.24 2.87
N ILE A 214 -14.86 -10.75 1.67
CA ILE A 214 -14.13 -11.54 0.69
C ILE A 214 -12.69 -11.69 1.20
N VAL A 215 -12.25 -12.93 1.41
CA VAL A 215 -10.92 -13.24 1.94
C VAL A 215 -9.97 -13.53 0.79
N ILE A 216 -8.82 -12.85 0.81
CA ILE A 216 -7.71 -13.03 -0.11
C ILE A 216 -6.53 -13.57 0.69
N SER A 217 -6.14 -14.81 0.43
CA SER A 217 -4.96 -15.41 1.06
C SER A 217 -3.68 -14.94 0.35
N ILE A 218 -2.73 -14.42 1.14
CA ILE A 218 -1.42 -13.99 0.68
C ILE A 218 -0.39 -14.94 1.29
N ALA A 219 0.12 -15.82 0.44
CA ALA A 219 1.33 -16.58 0.71
C ALA A 219 2.38 -16.11 -0.31
N CYS A 220 3.54 -15.72 0.19
CA CYS A 220 4.71 -15.55 -0.66
C CYS A 220 5.42 -16.90 -0.68
N ASP A 221 5.57 -17.52 -1.86
CA ASP A 221 6.24 -18.82 -1.94
C ASP A 221 7.69 -18.71 -1.44
N GLU A 222 8.13 -19.70 -0.66
CA GLU A 222 9.55 -19.96 -0.39
C GLU A 222 10.14 -20.45 -1.72
N ARG A 223 10.98 -19.62 -2.34
CA ARG A 223 11.76 -20.02 -3.51
C ARG A 223 13.22 -20.15 -3.11
#